data_AF-T1IE89-F1
#
_entry.id   AF-T1IE89-F1
#
_cell.length_a   1.000
_cell.length_b   1.000
_cell.length_c   1.000
_cell.angle_alpha   90.00
_cell.angle_beta   90.00
_cell.angle_gamma   90.00
#
_symmetry.space_group_name_H-M   'P 1'
#
loop_
_entity.id
_entity.type
_entity.pdbx_description
1 polymer ?
#
loop_
_entity_poly.entity_id
_entity_poly.type
_entity_poly.pdbx_seq_one_letter_code
_entity_poly.pdbx_strand_id
1 'polypeptide(L)'
;MNVYYSSSNLKESISEKDFHRLFGNVPEVIKCSENFLQDCLEALHGDPLMSNLSNIARTHAVTCFDPYIAHCRQYALVKKLLDILLRDNLKFRRLVREKEKKEEVRGRKLQYYLFLPCHHVTQMSLLLHKVLSQETPGTCQYREALLALNALQKLTDDCGEAVRSSEHKNQSDVVLNESEIVMNLLFKSNSPKSPNEHALVLGSGLLGANVANMDVK
;
A
#
# COMPACT_ATOMS: atom_id res chain seq x y z
N MET A 1 7.37 -7.59 11.38
CA MET A 1 7.15 -9.02 11.04
C MET A 1 8.31 -9.92 11.43
N ASN A 2 9.57 -9.54 11.16
CA ASN A 2 10.74 -10.38 11.44
C ASN A 2 10.82 -10.89 12.91
N VAL A 3 10.47 -10.05 13.90
CA VAL A 3 10.42 -10.40 15.34
C VAL A 3 9.53 -11.63 15.66
N TYR A 4 8.48 -11.84 14.87
CA TYR A 4 7.57 -12.99 14.99
C TYR A 4 8.04 -14.17 14.14
N TYR A 5 8.42 -13.91 12.89
CA TYR A 5 8.89 -14.94 11.95
C TYR A 5 10.14 -15.67 12.45
N SER A 6 11.12 -14.94 12.98
CA SER A 6 12.39 -15.51 13.45
C SER A 6 12.32 -16.14 14.85
N SER A 7 11.11 -16.27 15.43
CA SER A 7 10.92 -16.77 16.79
C SER A 7 10.76 -18.30 16.81
N SER A 8 11.81 -19.03 17.19
CA SER A 8 11.78 -20.50 17.36
C SER A 8 10.63 -20.97 18.25
N ASN A 9 10.47 -20.35 19.43
CA ASN A 9 9.40 -20.69 20.37
C ASN A 9 7.99 -20.56 19.76
N LEU A 10 7.79 -19.58 18.85
CA LEU A 10 6.51 -19.35 18.20
C LEU A 10 6.29 -20.42 17.12
N LYS A 11 7.32 -20.73 16.34
CA LYS A 11 7.31 -21.80 15.32
C LYS A 11 6.98 -23.16 15.93
N GLU A 12 7.59 -23.51 17.06
CA GLU A 12 7.35 -24.77 17.79
C GLU A 12 6.00 -24.83 18.51
N SER A 13 5.27 -23.71 18.60
CA SER A 13 3.96 -23.69 19.27
C SER A 13 2.80 -24.08 18.36
N ILE A 14 3.02 -24.20 17.05
CA ILE A 14 2.02 -24.56 16.03
C ILE A 14 2.60 -25.58 15.06
N SER A 15 1.75 -26.17 14.20
CA SER A 15 2.23 -27.08 13.17
C SER A 15 3.09 -26.35 12.14
N GLU A 16 4.05 -27.05 11.52
CA GLU A 16 4.87 -26.49 10.44
C GLU A 16 4.00 -25.97 9.28
N LYS A 17 2.91 -26.68 8.98
CA LYS A 17 1.93 -26.28 7.97
C LYS A 17 1.24 -24.96 8.30
N ASP A 18 0.82 -24.77 9.56
CA ASP A 18 0.17 -23.52 9.99
C ASP A 18 1.18 -22.37 10.07
N PHE A 19 2.41 -22.66 10.48
CA PHE A 19 3.49 -21.67 10.45
C PHE A 19 3.77 -21.18 9.02
N HIS A 20 3.91 -22.12 8.07
CA HIS A 20 4.09 -21.77 6.67
C HIS A 20 2.88 -21.01 6.11
N ARG A 21 1.65 -21.34 6.52
CA ARG A 21 0.47 -20.57 6.13
C ARG A 21 0.49 -19.13 6.66
N LEU A 22 0.90 -18.93 7.92
CA LEU A 22 0.97 -17.59 8.52
C LEU A 22 2.11 -16.73 7.96
N PHE A 23 3.28 -17.32 7.73
CA PHE A 23 4.51 -16.57 7.47
C PHE A 23 5.24 -16.94 6.17
N GLY A 24 4.78 -17.91 5.39
CA GLY A 24 5.53 -18.45 4.25
C GLY A 24 5.85 -17.42 3.16
N ASN A 25 5.03 -16.38 2.99
CA ASN A 25 5.29 -15.31 2.03
C ASN A 25 6.09 -14.13 2.62
N VAL A 26 6.21 -14.05 3.96
CA VAL A 26 6.86 -12.94 4.66
C VAL A 26 8.33 -12.74 4.26
N PRO A 27 9.16 -13.79 4.06
CA PRO A 27 10.54 -13.61 3.61
C PRO A 27 10.66 -12.89 2.28
N GLU A 28 9.80 -13.21 1.30
CA GLU A 28 9.83 -12.57 -0.02
C GLU A 28 9.39 -11.10 0.05
N VAL A 29 8.40 -10.79 0.88
CA VAL A 29 7.99 -9.40 1.14
C VAL A 29 9.11 -8.60 1.82
N ILE A 30 9.78 -9.20 2.80
CA ILE A 30 10.92 -8.56 3.47
C ILE A 30 12.03 -8.31 2.45
N LYS A 31 12.41 -9.32 1.68
CA LYS A 31 13.49 -9.24 0.68
C LYS A 31 13.23 -8.17 -0.37
N CYS A 32 12.03 -8.12 -0.96
CA CYS A 32 11.75 -7.09 -1.95
C CYS A 32 11.71 -5.68 -1.35
N SER A 33 11.29 -5.55 -0.09
CA SER A 33 11.30 -4.27 0.64
C SER A 33 12.73 -3.81 0.98
N GLU A 34 13.58 -4.74 1.40
CA GLU A 34 14.99 -4.48 1.70
C GLU A 34 15.74 -4.06 0.42
N ASN A 35 15.52 -4.75 -0.70
CA ASN A 35 16.10 -4.36 -1.99
C ASN A 35 15.67 -2.94 -2.40
N PHE A 36 14.38 -2.62 -2.29
CA PHE A 36 13.90 -1.27 -2.59
C PHE A 36 14.53 -0.21 -1.69
N LEU A 37 14.60 -0.47 -0.38
CA LEU A 37 15.20 0.46 0.57
C LEU A 37 16.70 0.64 0.31
N GLN A 38 17.41 -0.45 -0.03
CA GLN A 38 18.83 -0.41 -0.36
C GLN A 38 19.08 0.49 -1.57
N ASP A 39 18.33 0.30 -2.67
CA ASP A 39 18.45 1.14 -3.86
C ASP A 39 18.12 2.61 -3.57
N CYS A 40 17.12 2.88 -2.72
CA CYS A 40 16.82 4.24 -2.27
C CYS A 40 17.96 4.86 -1.44
N LEU A 41 18.57 4.09 -0.54
CA LEU A 41 19.68 4.56 0.29
C LEU A 41 20.93 4.84 -0.57
N GLU A 42 21.25 3.97 -1.52
CA GLU A 42 22.35 4.17 -2.46
C GLU A 42 22.13 5.44 -3.31
N ALA A 43 20.92 5.64 -3.81
CA ALA A 43 20.56 6.85 -4.53
C ALA A 43 20.69 8.11 -3.67
N LEU A 44 20.27 8.06 -2.40
CA LEU A 44 20.39 9.18 -1.46
C LEU A 44 21.86 9.51 -1.14
N HIS A 45 22.72 8.50 -1.00
CA HIS A 45 24.15 8.71 -0.76
C HIS A 45 24.85 9.34 -1.97
N GLY A 46 24.44 8.97 -3.19
CA GLY A 46 25.01 9.53 -4.43
C GLY A 46 24.43 10.90 -4.82
N ASP A 47 23.15 11.13 -4.53
CA ASP A 47 22.43 12.36 -4.81
C ASP A 47 21.49 12.71 -3.64
N PRO A 48 21.86 13.70 -2.80
CA PRO A 48 21.01 14.15 -1.70
C PRO A 48 19.64 14.69 -2.14
N LEU A 49 19.48 15.07 -3.41
CA LEU A 49 18.19 15.52 -3.97
C LEU A 49 17.32 14.35 -4.41
N MET A 50 17.85 13.12 -4.43
CA MET A 50 17.15 11.91 -4.84
C MET A 50 16.43 12.03 -6.19
N SER A 51 17.07 12.67 -7.18
CA SER A 51 16.45 13.00 -8.47
C SER A 51 15.94 11.76 -9.24
N ASN A 52 16.50 10.59 -8.96
CA ASN A 52 16.13 9.31 -9.58
C ASN A 52 15.09 8.49 -8.80
N LEU A 53 14.56 9.00 -7.68
CA LEU A 53 13.62 8.28 -6.80
C LEU A 53 12.40 7.74 -7.56
N SER A 54 11.78 8.56 -8.42
CA SER A 54 10.61 8.18 -9.20
C SER A 54 10.89 6.94 -10.07
N ASN A 55 12.04 6.91 -10.73
CA ASN A 55 12.39 5.78 -11.59
C ASN A 55 12.72 4.50 -10.79
N ILE A 56 13.35 4.63 -9.62
CA ILE A 56 13.57 3.51 -8.70
C ILE A 56 12.22 2.94 -8.23
N ALA A 57 11.32 3.81 -7.75
CA ALA A 57 9.98 3.42 -7.31
C ALA A 57 9.18 2.74 -8.43
N ARG A 58 9.22 3.29 -9.65
CA ARG A 58 8.57 2.69 -10.84
C ARG A 58 9.12 1.30 -11.14
N THR A 59 10.45 1.15 -11.14
CA THR A 59 11.10 -0.12 -11.47
C THR A 59 10.67 -1.20 -10.48
N HIS A 60 10.78 -0.92 -9.18
CA HIS A 60 10.39 -1.88 -8.14
C HIS A 60 8.90 -2.21 -8.17
N ALA A 61 8.03 -1.21 -8.41
CA ALA A 61 6.59 -1.43 -8.54
C ALA A 61 6.24 -2.39 -9.68
N VAL A 62 7.00 -2.37 -10.78
CA VAL A 62 6.74 -3.19 -11.97
C VAL A 62 7.40 -4.57 -11.89
N THR A 63 8.57 -4.68 -11.26
CA THR A 63 9.39 -5.92 -11.37
C THR A 63 9.62 -6.66 -10.06
N CYS A 64 9.43 -5.99 -8.91
CA CYS A 64 9.89 -6.52 -7.62
C CYS A 64 8.77 -6.74 -6.61
N PHE A 65 7.61 -6.07 -6.78
CA PHE A 65 6.56 -6.03 -5.76
C PHE A 65 5.43 -7.07 -5.93
N ASP A 66 5.56 -8.03 -6.85
CA ASP A 66 4.67 -9.20 -6.92
C ASP A 66 4.48 -9.95 -5.58
N PRO A 67 5.50 -10.06 -4.69
CA PRO A 67 5.30 -10.64 -3.35
C PRO A 67 4.23 -9.94 -2.52
N TYR A 68 4.02 -8.62 -2.68
CA TYR A 68 2.94 -7.91 -2.00
C TYR A 68 1.56 -8.40 -2.43
N ILE A 69 1.37 -8.61 -3.73
CA ILE A 69 0.11 -9.14 -4.29
C ILE A 69 -0.13 -10.56 -3.76
N ALA A 70 0.90 -11.40 -3.78
CA ALA A 70 0.83 -12.77 -3.25
C ALA A 70 0.48 -12.80 -1.75
N HIS A 71 1.07 -11.89 -0.97
CA HIS A 71 0.76 -11.71 0.45
C HIS A 71 -0.71 -11.33 0.67
N CYS A 72 -1.18 -10.28 -0.02
CA CYS A 72 -2.54 -9.78 0.12
C CYS A 72 -3.58 -10.82 -0.34
N ARG A 73 -3.28 -11.67 -1.34
CA ARG A 73 -4.14 -12.80 -1.76
C ARG A 73 -4.38 -13.82 -0.64
N GLN A 74 -3.41 -14.01 0.25
CA GLN A 74 -3.52 -15.01 1.33
C GLN A 74 -4.09 -14.41 2.62
N TYR A 75 -4.26 -13.09 2.68
CA TYR A 75 -4.59 -12.36 3.90
C TYR A 75 -5.84 -12.88 4.62
N ALA A 76 -6.95 -13.12 3.90
CA ALA A 76 -8.19 -13.60 4.50
C ALA A 76 -8.02 -14.98 5.18
N LEU A 77 -7.28 -15.88 4.54
CA LEU A 77 -6.98 -17.22 5.08
C LEU A 77 -6.05 -17.13 6.28
N VAL A 78 -5.01 -16.31 6.19
CA VAL A 78 -4.06 -16.03 7.29
C VAL A 78 -4.79 -15.45 8.50
N LYS A 79 -5.71 -14.50 8.28
CA LYS A 79 -6.53 -13.90 9.35
C LYS A 79 -7.39 -14.95 10.04
N LYS A 80 -8.14 -15.76 9.28
CA LYS A 80 -9.00 -16.81 9.84
C LYS A 80 -8.18 -17.84 10.64
N LEU A 81 -7.04 -18.25 10.10
CA LEU A 81 -6.12 -19.16 10.79
C LEU A 81 -5.58 -18.53 12.08
N LEU A 82 -5.17 -17.27 12.04
CA LEU A 82 -4.68 -16.56 13.22
C LEU A 82 -5.75 -16.49 14.32
N ASP A 83 -7.00 -16.15 13.95
CA ASP A 83 -8.11 -16.07 14.90
C ASP A 83 -8.36 -17.43 15.58
N ILE A 84 -8.31 -18.54 14.82
CA ILE A 84 -8.41 -19.92 15.35
C ILE A 84 -7.23 -20.22 16.30
N LEU A 85 -5.99 -19.96 15.89
CA LEU A 85 -4.81 -20.24 16.70
C LEU A 85 -4.79 -19.42 18.00
N LEU A 86 -5.19 -18.16 17.93
CA LEU A 86 -5.32 -17.32 19.12
C LEU A 86 -6.43 -17.81 20.04
N ARG A 87 -7.53 -18.38 19.53
CA ARG A 87 -8.64 -18.89 20.34
C ARG A 87 -8.38 -20.27 20.94
N ASP A 88 -7.75 -21.17 20.20
CA ASP A 88 -7.71 -22.60 20.54
C ASP A 88 -6.34 -23.04 21.07
N ASN A 89 -5.25 -22.32 20.76
CA ASN A 89 -3.90 -22.66 21.21
C ASN A 89 -3.41 -21.68 22.29
N LEU A 90 -3.49 -22.10 23.56
CA LEU A 90 -3.07 -21.30 24.71
C LEU A 90 -1.57 -20.97 24.70
N LYS A 91 -0.71 -21.90 24.26
CA LYS A 91 0.75 -21.70 24.18
C LYS A 91 1.08 -20.62 23.15
N PHE A 92 0.53 -20.75 21.93
CA PHE A 92 0.70 -19.77 20.87
C PHE A 92 0.20 -18.38 21.30
N ARG A 93 -1.02 -18.29 21.85
CA ARG A 93 -1.60 -17.02 22.32
C ARG A 93 -0.73 -16.33 23.37
N ARG A 94 -0.16 -17.08 24.32
CA ARG A 94 0.72 -16.54 25.36
C ARG A 94 1.98 -15.96 24.73
N LEU A 95 2.65 -16.71 23.85
CA LEU A 95 3.87 -16.27 23.17
C LEU A 95 3.63 -15.04 22.29
N VAL A 96 2.50 -14.98 21.58
CA VAL A 96 2.11 -13.78 20.81
C VAL A 96 1.96 -12.57 21.73
N ARG A 97 1.26 -12.70 22.86
CA ARG A 97 1.07 -11.61 23.84
C ARG A 97 2.38 -11.15 24.47
N GLU A 98 3.30 -12.07 24.77
CA GLU A 98 4.63 -11.74 25.27
C GLU A 98 5.43 -10.94 24.25
N LYS A 99 5.35 -11.32 22.98
CA LYS A 99 5.99 -10.58 21.89
C LYS A 99 5.35 -9.21 21.69
N GLU A 100 4.03 -9.09 21.76
CA GLU A 100 3.28 -7.82 21.66
C GLU A 100 3.66 -6.79 22.73
N LYS A 101 4.23 -7.23 23.86
CA LYS A 101 4.74 -6.34 24.92
C LYS A 101 6.14 -5.79 24.66
N LYS A 102 6.87 -6.31 23.67
CA LYS A 102 8.22 -5.81 23.35
C LYS A 102 8.13 -4.41 22.73
N GLU A 103 9.09 -3.55 23.05
CA GLU A 103 9.16 -2.21 22.46
C GLU A 103 9.36 -2.24 20.94
N GLU A 104 10.09 -3.24 20.43
CA GLU A 104 10.33 -3.48 18.99
C GLU A 104 9.03 -3.53 18.17
N VAL A 105 7.94 -4.02 18.76
CA VAL A 105 6.63 -4.14 18.09
C VAL A 105 5.68 -2.99 18.41
N ARG A 106 6.17 -1.94 19.09
CA ARG A 106 5.47 -0.66 19.32
C ARG A 106 4.02 -0.83 19.79
N GLY A 107 3.76 -1.84 20.62
CA GLY A 107 2.43 -2.17 21.14
C GLY A 107 1.39 -2.60 20.09
N ARG A 108 1.79 -2.91 18.86
CA ARG A 108 0.88 -3.35 17.80
C ARG A 108 0.71 -4.87 17.83
N LYS A 109 -0.52 -5.32 17.55
CA LYS A 109 -0.84 -6.75 17.51
C LYS A 109 -0.23 -7.45 16.31
N LEU A 110 -0.01 -8.76 16.40
CA LEU A 110 0.50 -9.57 15.28
C LEU A 110 -0.37 -9.40 14.01
N GLN A 111 -1.69 -9.33 14.16
CA GLN A 111 -2.62 -9.12 13.05
C GLN A 111 -2.30 -7.85 12.24
N TYR A 112 -1.91 -6.75 12.90
CA TYR A 112 -1.51 -5.52 12.22
C TYR A 112 -0.28 -5.75 11.35
N TYR A 113 0.71 -6.47 11.86
CA TYR A 113 1.92 -6.76 11.10
C TYR A 113 1.66 -7.63 9.89
N LEU A 114 0.72 -8.58 9.98
CA LEU A 114 0.30 -9.40 8.84
C LEU A 114 -0.51 -8.59 7.81
N PHE A 115 -1.11 -7.47 8.19
CA PHE A 115 -1.80 -6.54 7.27
C PHE A 115 -0.85 -5.47 6.68
N LEU A 116 0.27 -5.21 7.35
CA LEU A 116 1.19 -4.12 7.03
C LEU A 116 1.63 -4.03 5.56
N PRO A 117 1.85 -5.14 4.82
CA PRO A 117 2.24 -5.06 3.41
C PRO A 117 1.20 -4.37 2.53
N CYS A 118 -0.09 -4.62 2.77
CA CYS A 118 -1.16 -3.97 2.00
C CYS A 118 -1.25 -2.46 2.34
N HIS A 119 -0.95 -2.08 3.59
CA HIS A 119 -0.83 -0.67 3.97
C HIS A 119 0.41 0.00 3.34
N HIS A 120 1.54 -0.70 3.29
CA HIS A 120 2.81 -0.15 2.83
C HIS A 120 2.74 0.31 1.37
N VAL A 121 2.19 -0.53 0.49
CA VAL A 121 2.00 -0.19 -0.94
C VAL A 121 1.16 1.09 -1.09
N THR A 122 0.08 1.22 -0.32
CA THR A 122 -0.79 2.41 -0.36
C THR A 122 -0.02 3.67 0.09
N GLN A 123 0.80 3.57 1.13
CA GLN A 123 1.61 4.70 1.60
C GLN A 123 2.66 5.12 0.58
N MET A 124 3.29 4.18 -0.13
CA MET A 124 4.24 4.48 -1.21
C MET A 124 3.59 5.32 -2.31
N SER A 125 2.37 4.95 -2.73
CA SER A 125 1.58 5.73 -3.70
C SER A 125 1.31 7.15 -3.23
N LEU A 126 0.95 7.33 -1.95
CA LEU A 126 0.66 8.65 -1.37
C LEU A 126 1.90 9.55 -1.28
N LEU A 127 3.04 8.96 -0.87
CA LEU A 127 4.32 9.68 -0.81
C LEU A 127 4.73 10.15 -2.20
N LEU A 128 4.58 9.30 -3.21
CA LEU A 128 4.95 9.64 -4.57
C LEU A 128 3.99 10.66 -5.21
N HIS A 129 2.70 10.61 -4.86
CA HIS A 129 1.76 11.68 -5.22
C HIS A 129 2.21 13.04 -4.65
N LYS A 130 2.70 13.06 -3.40
CA LYS A 130 3.26 14.29 -2.80
C LYS A 130 4.49 14.78 -3.56
N VAL A 131 5.38 13.89 -3.99
CA VAL A 131 6.52 14.24 -4.85
C VAL A 131 6.02 14.86 -6.15
N LEU A 132 5.11 14.20 -6.86
CA LEU A 132 4.54 14.71 -8.11
C LEU A 132 3.91 16.10 -7.95
N SER A 133 3.23 16.37 -6.83
CA SER A 133 2.60 17.68 -6.56
C SER A 133 3.58 18.83 -6.39
N GLN A 134 4.87 18.53 -6.16
CA GLN A 134 5.95 19.50 -6.06
C GLN A 134 6.68 19.70 -7.39
N GLU A 135 6.45 18.83 -8.37
CA GLU A 135 7.07 18.89 -9.70
C GLU A 135 6.33 19.85 -10.63
N THR A 136 7.09 20.57 -11.46
CA THR A 136 6.51 21.48 -12.46
C THR A 136 5.92 20.67 -13.63
N PRO A 137 4.63 20.84 -13.97
CA PRO A 137 4.02 20.16 -15.12
C PRO A 137 4.78 20.39 -16.42
N GLY A 138 4.87 19.33 -17.24
CA GLY A 138 5.58 19.35 -18.52
C GLY A 138 7.10 19.12 -18.44
N THR A 139 7.67 19.01 -17.24
CA THR A 139 9.08 18.62 -17.07
C THR A 139 9.27 17.11 -17.23
N CYS A 140 10.53 16.69 -17.44
CA CYS A 140 10.89 15.28 -17.45
C CYS A 140 10.60 14.63 -16.09
N GLN A 141 10.96 15.31 -15.01
CA GLN A 141 10.76 14.88 -13.62
C GLN A 141 9.28 14.64 -13.31
N TYR A 142 8.41 15.57 -13.73
CA TYR A 142 6.96 15.40 -13.61
C TYR A 142 6.47 14.15 -14.32
N ARG A 143 6.94 13.89 -15.56
CA ARG A 143 6.56 12.69 -16.31
C ARG A 143 7.03 11.41 -15.63
N GLU A 144 8.27 11.37 -15.15
CA GLU A 144 8.81 10.19 -14.44
C GLU A 144 8.06 9.94 -13.13
N ALA A 145 7.77 10.98 -12.36
CA ALA A 145 6.97 10.89 -11.14
C ALA A 145 5.54 10.40 -11.43
N LEU A 146 4.92 10.86 -12.51
CA LEU A 146 3.59 10.41 -12.93
C LEU A 146 3.59 8.93 -13.34
N LEU A 147 4.56 8.48 -14.12
CA LEU A 147 4.69 7.07 -14.51
C LEU A 147 4.89 6.17 -13.30
N ALA A 148 5.72 6.60 -12.36
CA ALA A 148 5.98 5.90 -11.11
C ALA A 148 4.71 5.83 -10.23
N LEU A 149 3.95 6.93 -10.14
CA LEU A 149 2.68 6.98 -9.40
C LEU A 149 1.66 6.01 -9.99
N ASN A 150 1.50 6.00 -11.31
CA ASN A 150 0.59 5.09 -12.00
C ASN A 150 0.96 3.61 -11.75
N ALA A 151 2.26 3.28 -11.74
CA ALA A 151 2.73 1.93 -11.43
C ALA A 151 2.38 1.50 -10.00
N LEU A 152 2.59 2.37 -9.00
CA LEU A 152 2.24 2.08 -7.61
C LEU A 152 0.72 2.04 -7.37
N GLN A 153 -0.05 2.88 -8.06
CA GLN A 153 -1.51 2.82 -8.02
C GLN A 153 -2.02 1.50 -8.59
N LYS A 154 -1.51 1.08 -9.75
CA LYS A 154 -1.82 -0.24 -10.32
C LYS A 154 -1.49 -1.38 -9.34
N LEU A 155 -0.32 -1.33 -8.70
CA LEU A 155 0.04 -2.31 -7.67
C LEU A 155 -0.93 -2.29 -6.47
N THR A 156 -1.39 -1.11 -6.05
CA THR A 156 -2.37 -0.94 -4.98
C THR A 156 -3.70 -1.60 -5.37
N ASP A 157 -4.14 -1.39 -6.61
CA ASP A 157 -5.37 -1.97 -7.15
C ASP A 157 -5.25 -3.49 -7.29
N ASP A 158 -4.12 -3.99 -7.79
CA ASP A 158 -3.83 -5.43 -7.92
C ASP A 158 -3.81 -6.12 -6.54
N CYS A 159 -3.22 -5.47 -5.52
CA CYS A 159 -3.29 -5.94 -4.14
C CYS A 159 -4.72 -5.96 -3.61
N GLY A 160 -5.50 -4.90 -3.86
CA GLY A 160 -6.89 -4.80 -3.44
C GLY A 160 -7.77 -5.88 -4.08
N GLU A 161 -7.58 -6.12 -5.38
CA GLU A 161 -8.27 -7.18 -6.10
C GLU A 161 -7.88 -8.57 -5.61
N ALA A 162 -6.60 -8.79 -5.31
CA ALA A 162 -6.15 -10.06 -4.73
C ALA A 162 -6.83 -10.37 -3.39
N VAL A 163 -7.06 -9.37 -2.54
CA VAL A 163 -7.85 -9.54 -1.29
C VAL A 163 -9.30 -9.89 -1.63
N ARG A 164 -9.99 -9.09 -2.46
CA ARG A 164 -11.41 -9.31 -2.81
C ARG A 164 -11.65 -10.67 -3.47
N SER A 165 -10.84 -11.02 -4.46
CA SER A 165 -10.90 -12.30 -5.16
C SER A 165 -10.67 -13.49 -4.21
N SER A 166 -9.83 -13.33 -3.17
CA SER A 166 -9.64 -14.36 -2.15
C SER A 166 -10.85 -14.47 -1.22
N GLU A 167 -11.50 -13.35 -0.87
CA GLU A 167 -12.69 -13.33 -0.03
C GLU A 167 -13.88 -13.95 -0.75
N HIS A 168 -14.10 -13.64 -2.03
CA HIS A 168 -15.17 -14.22 -2.84
C HIS A 168 -15.04 -15.74 -3.00
N LYS A 169 -13.82 -16.26 -3.18
CA LYS A 169 -13.56 -17.71 -3.22
C LYS A 169 -13.82 -18.40 -1.88
N ASN A 170 -13.76 -17.66 -0.78
CA ASN A 170 -13.97 -18.17 0.58
C ASN A 170 -15.38 -17.89 1.10
N GLN A 171 -16.17 -17.03 0.44
CA GLN A 171 -17.53 -16.62 0.82
C GLN A 171 -18.62 -17.69 0.60
N SER A 172 -18.25 -18.89 0.15
CA SER A 172 -19.08 -20.08 0.39
C SER A 172 -19.18 -20.45 1.88
N ASP A 173 -18.32 -19.90 2.76
CA ASP A 173 -18.34 -20.15 4.20
C ASP A 173 -18.20 -18.87 5.05
N VAL A 174 -19.36 -18.28 5.40
CA VAL A 174 -19.62 -17.38 6.54
C VAL A 174 -19.08 -15.93 6.49
N VAL A 175 -20.03 -15.00 6.51
CA VAL A 175 -19.93 -13.55 6.69
C VAL A 175 -19.03 -13.14 7.86
N LEU A 176 -18.04 -12.27 7.61
CA LEU A 176 -17.70 -11.13 8.49
C LEU A 176 -17.04 -10.01 7.67
N ASN A 177 -17.78 -8.91 7.55
CA ASN A 177 -17.46 -7.69 6.83
C ASN A 177 -16.69 -6.70 7.72
N GLU A 178 -15.38 -6.93 7.92
CA GLU A 178 -14.52 -5.99 8.67
C GLU A 178 -13.38 -5.40 7.84
N SER A 179 -13.06 -6.01 6.68
CA SER A 179 -12.05 -5.50 5.75
C SER A 179 -12.56 -4.27 4.98
N GLU A 180 -13.87 -4.20 4.74
CA GLU A 180 -14.51 -3.09 4.05
C GLU A 180 -14.39 -1.78 4.84
N ILE A 181 -14.20 -1.80 6.17
CA ILE A 181 -14.01 -0.58 6.97
C ILE A 181 -12.59 -0.04 6.85
N VAL A 182 -11.56 -0.89 6.86
CA VAL A 182 -10.15 -0.45 6.73
C VAL A 182 -9.84 -0.08 5.28
N MET A 183 -10.36 -0.84 4.31
CA MET A 183 -10.33 -0.45 2.90
C MET A 183 -11.14 0.83 2.67
N ASN A 184 -12.36 0.98 3.19
CA ASN A 184 -13.10 2.24 3.02
C ASN A 184 -12.44 3.45 3.70
N LEU A 185 -11.74 3.28 4.83
CA LEU A 185 -10.98 4.37 5.46
C LEU A 185 -9.72 4.74 4.65
N LEU A 186 -9.17 3.83 3.85
CA LEU A 186 -8.04 4.10 2.95
C LEU A 186 -8.47 4.55 1.54
N PHE A 187 -9.65 4.14 1.07
CA PHE A 187 -10.17 4.41 -0.28
C PHE A 187 -11.20 5.57 -0.34
N LYS A 188 -11.96 5.90 0.72
CA LYS A 188 -12.94 7.00 0.69
C LYS A 188 -12.36 8.40 0.94
N SER A 189 -11.09 8.53 1.32
CA SER A 189 -10.46 9.85 1.42
C SER A 189 -9.88 10.37 0.10
N ASN A 190 -9.81 9.58 -0.97
CA ASN A 190 -9.17 10.02 -2.23
C ASN A 190 -9.82 9.42 -3.49
N SER A 191 -11.09 9.76 -3.72
CA SER A 191 -11.58 9.80 -5.10
C SER A 191 -11.02 11.08 -5.74
N PRO A 192 -10.24 11.00 -6.84
CA PRO A 192 -9.81 12.20 -7.55
C PRO A 192 -11.05 12.89 -8.13
N LYS A 193 -11.26 14.16 -7.75
CA LYS A 193 -11.98 15.07 -8.67
C LYS A 193 -11.18 15.02 -9.98
N SER A 194 -11.88 14.73 -11.07
CA SER A 194 -11.27 14.39 -12.36
C SER A 194 -10.28 15.48 -12.85
N PRO A 195 -9.30 15.14 -13.71
CA PRO A 195 -8.31 16.10 -14.21
C PRO A 195 -8.84 17.02 -15.33
N ASN A 196 -10.16 17.19 -15.48
CA ASN A 196 -10.74 18.06 -16.51
C ASN A 196 -11.04 19.46 -15.96
N GLU A 197 -10.01 20.27 -15.71
CA GLU A 197 -10.18 21.74 -15.60
C GLU A 197 -9.00 22.57 -16.14
N HIS A 198 -8.02 21.93 -16.80
CA HIS A 198 -6.92 22.64 -17.46
C HIS A 198 -6.77 22.27 -18.94
N ALA A 199 -7.85 22.37 -19.72
CA ALA A 199 -7.81 22.62 -21.17
C ALA A 199 -9.23 22.69 -21.74
N LEU A 200 -9.86 23.88 -21.73
CA LEU A 200 -10.84 24.37 -22.73
C LEU A 200 -11.50 25.66 -22.23
N VAL A 201 -10.71 26.74 -22.12
CA VAL A 201 -11.24 28.11 -22.24
C VAL A 201 -10.43 28.82 -23.32
N LEU A 202 -10.50 28.30 -24.54
CA LEU A 202 -10.20 29.08 -25.75
C LEU A 202 -11.11 28.59 -26.88
N GLY A 203 -12.12 29.43 -27.17
CA GLY A 203 -12.86 29.42 -28.43
C GLY A 203 -14.22 28.74 -28.39
N SER A 204 -15.30 29.53 -28.27
CA SER A 204 -16.43 29.58 -29.23
C SER A 204 -17.70 30.21 -28.61
N GLY A 205 -18.18 31.31 -29.20
CA GLY A 205 -19.61 31.73 -29.19
C GLY A 205 -20.03 32.67 -28.05
N LEU A 206 -20.05 33.99 -28.28
CA LEU A 206 -21.23 34.76 -28.75
C LEU A 206 -22.31 35.00 -27.67
N LEU A 207 -22.33 36.20 -27.08
CA LEU A 207 -23.37 37.23 -27.25
C LEU A 207 -23.20 38.33 -26.18
N GLY A 208 -23.23 39.59 -26.60
CA GLY A 208 -23.41 40.71 -25.66
C GLY A 208 -22.63 41.98 -25.98
N ALA A 209 -22.68 42.45 -27.21
CA ALA A 209 -22.53 43.88 -27.44
C ALA A 209 -23.72 44.59 -26.79
N ASN A 210 -23.47 45.43 -25.77
CA ASN A 210 -24.08 46.75 -25.77
C ASN A 210 -23.24 47.75 -24.98
N VAL A 211 -22.90 48.81 -25.70
CA VAL A 211 -22.16 50.01 -25.29
C VAL A 211 -23.17 51.05 -24.79
N ALA A 212 -22.65 52.01 -24.01
CA ALA A 212 -23.23 53.28 -23.55
C ALA A 212 -23.74 53.24 -22.09
N ASN A 213 -23.41 54.18 -21.20
CA ASN A 213 -22.70 55.46 -21.34
C ASN A 213 -22.24 55.89 -19.93
N MET A 214 -21.01 56.41 -19.78
CA MET A 214 -20.61 57.22 -18.63
C MET A 214 -20.15 58.57 -19.15
N ASP A 215 -20.92 59.60 -18.82
CA ASP A 215 -20.55 61.01 -18.95
C ASP A 215 -19.36 61.33 -18.04
N VAL A 216 -18.28 61.85 -18.61
CA VAL A 216 -17.41 62.85 -17.96
C VAL A 216 -16.83 63.81 -19.01
N LYS A 217 -17.34 65.04 -18.97
CA LYS A 217 -16.83 66.34 -19.50
C LYS A 217 -16.82 66.60 -21.01
#